data_AF-A0A971R5M4-F1
#
_entry.id   AF-A0A971R5M4-F1
#
_cell.length_a   1.000
_cell.length_b   1.000
_cell.length_c   1.000
_cell.angle_alpha   90.00
_cell.angle_beta   90.00
_cell.angle_gamma   90.00
#
_symmetry.space_group_name_H-M   'P 1'
#
loop_
_entity.id
_entity.type
_entity.pdbx_description
1 polymer ?
#
loop_
_entity_poly.entity_id
_entity_poly.type
_entity_poly.pdbx_seq_one_letter_code
_entity_poly.pdbx_strand_id
1 'polypeptide(L)'
;MCEPIAPPTIQWPPRVTKERLRRLYASEAAGLLDEDLLDEVGITLYLRCQAILDIERAQSKGLVRCPQCQRQQRESWARRERPSRERPDPLVCCPTCGWSVSWSDYQRSYRRRQLNMGGAGSYFEAFVESYPGCRSPRDKMLAIDRLIHSFHYSLRSDPTLPTRPAAVNLVEGRLRDIVPFLDELTYGSDSPHLAETRRAWEETMDRWARQFATWESLAGRNWGQTNPDATHCKED
;
A
#
# COMPACT_ATOMS: atom_id res chain seq x y z
N MET A 1 0.66 -4.14 -40.16
CA MET A 1 0.21 -2.87 -39.56
C MET A 1 -0.83 -3.22 -38.52
N CYS A 2 -0.53 -3.06 -37.24
CA CYS A 2 -1.49 -3.33 -36.16
C CYS A 2 -2.36 -2.08 -35.99
N GLU A 3 -3.67 -2.23 -36.14
CA GLU A 3 -4.62 -1.17 -35.79
C GLU A 3 -4.45 -0.76 -34.33
N PRO A 4 -4.52 0.55 -34.01
CA PRO A 4 -4.46 1.02 -32.65
C PRO A 4 -5.75 0.64 -31.92
N ILE A 5 -5.75 -0.52 -31.26
CA ILE A 5 -6.72 -0.83 -30.21
C ILE A 5 -6.58 0.27 -29.16
N ALA A 6 -7.67 1.00 -28.88
CA ALA A 6 -7.67 2.07 -27.89
C ALA A 6 -6.96 1.59 -26.60
N PRO A 7 -5.97 2.35 -26.10
CA PRO A 7 -5.18 1.89 -24.98
C PRO A 7 -6.11 1.63 -23.80
N PRO A 8 -6.13 0.42 -23.26
CA PRO A 8 -7.05 0.05 -22.21
C PRO A 8 -6.84 0.95 -21.00
N THR A 9 -7.94 1.53 -20.51
CA THR A 9 -7.93 2.43 -19.36
C THR A 9 -7.29 1.75 -18.16
N ILE A 10 -6.28 2.39 -17.56
CA ILE A 10 -5.67 1.95 -16.31
C ILE A 10 -6.73 2.08 -15.22
N GLN A 11 -7.03 0.96 -14.55
CA GLN A 11 -8.00 0.91 -13.46
C GLN A 11 -7.25 0.66 -12.15
N TRP A 12 -7.61 1.43 -11.14
CA TRP A 12 -7.03 1.31 -9.81
C TRP A 12 -8.08 0.78 -8.83
N PRO A 13 -7.72 -0.16 -7.94
CA PRO A 13 -8.66 -0.74 -6.97
C PRO A 13 -9.32 0.34 -6.12
N PRO A 14 -10.60 0.21 -5.72
CA PRO A 14 -11.24 1.18 -4.84
C PRO A 14 -10.67 1.09 -3.42
N ARG A 15 -11.10 2.00 -2.55
CA ARG A 15 -10.89 1.90 -1.10
C ARG A 15 -12.03 1.10 -0.48
N VAL A 16 -11.77 0.49 0.67
CA VAL A 16 -12.81 -0.15 1.47
C VAL A 16 -13.64 0.91 2.18
N THR A 17 -14.96 0.73 2.21
CA THR A 17 -15.84 1.66 2.94
C THR A 17 -15.82 1.36 4.43
N LYS A 18 -16.02 2.39 5.27
CA LYS A 18 -16.16 2.19 6.73
C LYS A 18 -17.29 1.23 7.07
N GLU A 19 -18.38 1.26 6.31
CA GLU A 19 -19.54 0.40 6.52
C GLU A 19 -19.21 -1.08 6.28
N ARG A 20 -18.45 -1.40 5.23
CA ARG A 20 -18.00 -2.78 4.97
C ARG A 20 -17.12 -3.29 6.10
N LEU A 21 -16.18 -2.48 6.58
CA LEU A 21 -15.34 -2.84 7.72
C LEU A 21 -16.17 -3.04 8.99
N ARG A 22 -17.11 -2.12 9.30
CA ARG A 22 -17.99 -2.27 10.46
C ARG A 22 -18.79 -3.57 10.40
N ARG A 23 -19.42 -3.86 9.26
CA ARG A 23 -20.19 -5.10 9.07
C ARG A 23 -19.33 -6.34 9.23
N LEU A 24 -18.11 -6.35 8.67
CA LEU A 24 -17.18 -7.46 8.79
C LEU A 24 -16.85 -7.75 10.25
N TYR A 25 -16.40 -6.73 11.00
CA TYR A 25 -16.05 -6.87 12.41
C TYR A 25 -17.27 -7.23 13.27
N ALA A 26 -18.45 -6.67 12.99
CA ALA A 26 -19.68 -7.02 13.70
C ALA A 26 -20.08 -8.48 13.47
N SER A 27 -19.93 -8.99 12.23
CA SER A 27 -20.23 -10.38 11.90
C SER A 27 -19.28 -11.37 12.61
N GLU A 28 -18.00 -11.02 12.69
CA GLU A 28 -17.00 -11.79 13.45
C GLU A 28 -17.34 -11.82 14.94
N ALA A 29 -17.63 -10.66 15.53
CA ALA A 29 -17.95 -10.54 16.96
C ALA A 29 -19.24 -11.29 17.34
N ALA A 30 -20.19 -11.40 16.40
CA ALA A 30 -21.41 -12.18 16.57
C ALA A 30 -21.21 -13.71 16.43
N GLY A 31 -20.00 -14.17 16.08
CA GLY A 31 -19.72 -15.57 15.76
C GLY A 31 -20.37 -16.05 14.45
N LEU A 32 -20.82 -15.12 13.61
CA LEU A 32 -21.52 -15.35 12.34
C LEU A 32 -20.75 -14.67 11.21
N LEU A 33 -19.45 -14.99 11.09
CA LEU A 33 -18.54 -14.35 10.15
C LEU A 33 -19.07 -14.46 8.71
N ASP A 34 -19.27 -13.31 8.07
CA ASP A 34 -19.62 -13.21 6.66
C ASP A 34 -18.36 -13.44 5.82
N GLU A 35 -18.13 -14.69 5.41
CA GLU A 35 -16.93 -15.09 4.66
C GLU A 35 -16.84 -14.46 3.26
N ASP A 36 -17.98 -14.19 2.62
CA ASP A 36 -18.02 -13.51 1.33
C ASP A 36 -17.57 -12.04 1.49
N LEU A 37 -18.07 -11.35 2.53
CA LEU A 37 -17.63 -10.00 2.86
C LEU A 37 -16.16 -9.97 3.27
N LEU A 38 -15.68 -10.97 4.02
CA LEU A 38 -14.28 -11.13 4.39
C LEU A 38 -13.39 -11.19 3.15
N ASP A 39 -13.76 -12.01 2.17
CA ASP A 39 -13.01 -12.16 0.92
C ASP A 39 -13.05 -10.88 0.10
N GLU A 40 -14.21 -10.23 -0.03
CA GLU A 40 -14.34 -8.97 -0.75
C GLU A 40 -13.44 -7.87 -0.13
N VAL A 41 -13.49 -7.71 1.20
CA VAL A 41 -12.69 -6.72 1.93
C VAL A 41 -11.20 -7.04 1.80
N GLY A 42 -10.80 -8.29 2.06
CA GLY A 42 -9.40 -8.67 2.05
C GLY A 42 -8.78 -8.61 0.65
N ILE A 43 -9.50 -9.05 -0.39
CA ILE A 43 -9.06 -8.89 -1.79
C ILE A 43 -8.95 -7.41 -2.16
N THR A 44 -9.91 -6.58 -1.75
CA THR A 44 -9.86 -5.13 -2.01
C THR A 44 -8.63 -4.49 -1.39
N LEU A 45 -8.35 -4.79 -0.11
CA LEU A 45 -7.15 -4.32 0.59
C LEU A 45 -5.88 -4.83 -0.08
N TYR A 46 -5.85 -6.10 -0.49
CA TYR A 46 -4.69 -6.72 -1.14
C TYR A 46 -4.35 -6.04 -2.45
N LEU A 47 -5.35 -5.92 -3.34
CA LEU A 47 -5.16 -5.25 -4.64
C LEU A 47 -4.76 -3.80 -4.45
N ARG A 48 -5.32 -3.13 -3.44
CA ARG A 48 -5.00 -1.73 -3.14
C ARG A 48 -3.56 -1.56 -2.65
N CYS A 49 -3.10 -2.41 -1.74
CA CYS A 49 -1.70 -2.42 -1.28
C CYS A 49 -0.76 -2.71 -2.44
N GLN A 50 -1.06 -3.71 -3.28
CA GLN A 50 -0.29 -4.03 -4.47
C GLN A 50 -0.20 -2.83 -5.43
N ALA A 51 -1.31 -2.13 -5.68
CA ALA A 51 -1.31 -0.93 -6.52
C ALA A 51 -0.40 0.18 -5.98
N ILE A 52 -0.35 0.37 -4.65
CA ILE A 52 0.53 1.35 -4.01
C ILE A 52 2.01 0.97 -4.22
N LEU A 53 2.36 -0.31 -4.05
CA LEU A 53 3.72 -0.81 -4.28
C LEU A 53 4.11 -0.73 -5.77
N ASP A 54 3.19 -1.03 -6.68
CA ASP A 54 3.41 -0.94 -8.12
C ASP A 54 3.70 0.52 -8.56
N ILE A 55 3.01 1.49 -7.96
CA ILE A 55 3.25 2.92 -8.20
C ILE A 55 4.58 3.36 -7.62
N GLU A 56 4.94 2.93 -6.41
CA GLU A 56 6.26 3.22 -5.84
C GLU A 56 7.35 2.70 -6.79
N ARG A 57 7.23 1.46 -7.24
CA ARG A 57 8.21 0.83 -8.13
C ARG A 57 8.32 1.56 -9.48
N ALA A 58 7.21 2.07 -9.99
CA ALA A 58 7.19 2.90 -11.18
C ALA A 58 7.90 4.25 -10.97
N GLN A 59 7.79 4.84 -9.78
CA GLN A 59 8.42 6.11 -9.44
C GLN A 59 9.93 5.95 -9.18
N SER A 60 10.32 5.01 -8.32
CA SER A 60 11.69 4.82 -7.83
C SER A 60 12.57 4.03 -8.80
N LYS A 61 12.05 2.94 -9.36
CA LYS A 61 12.80 2.02 -10.25
C LYS A 61 12.48 2.21 -11.73
N GLY A 62 11.46 3.00 -12.06
CA GLY A 62 11.00 3.17 -13.44
C GLY A 62 10.40 1.90 -14.02
N LEU A 63 9.83 1.02 -13.19
CA LEU A 63 9.19 -0.23 -13.64
C LEU A 63 7.68 -0.12 -13.47
N VAL A 64 6.95 -0.13 -14.58
CA VAL A 64 5.50 -0.03 -14.62
C VAL A 64 4.91 -1.41 -14.84
N ARG A 65 4.05 -1.87 -13.92
CA ARG A 65 3.32 -3.12 -14.10
C ARG A 65 2.30 -2.97 -15.23
N CYS A 66 2.27 -3.94 -16.14
CA CYS A 66 1.34 -3.88 -17.27
C CYS A 66 -0.09 -4.24 -16.84
N PRO A 67 -1.08 -3.33 -16.98
CA PRO A 67 -2.46 -3.59 -16.59
C PRO A 67 -3.15 -4.62 -17.51
N GLN A 68 -2.70 -4.76 -18.76
CA GLN A 68 -3.23 -5.78 -19.67
C GLN A 68 -2.79 -7.18 -19.30
N CYS A 69 -1.49 -7.37 -19.07
CA CYS A 69 -0.99 -8.66 -18.62
C CYS A 69 -1.63 -9.05 -17.28
N GLN A 70 -1.77 -8.11 -16.35
CA GLN A 70 -2.41 -8.37 -15.06
C GLN A 70 -3.85 -8.87 -15.20
N ARG A 71 -4.67 -8.29 -16.09
CA ARG A 71 -6.04 -8.79 -16.38
C ARG A 71 -6.05 -10.21 -16.93
N GLN A 72 -5.00 -10.60 -17.64
CA GLN A 72 -4.81 -11.95 -18.17
C GLN A 72 -4.10 -12.88 -17.18
N GLN A 73 -3.96 -12.47 -15.90
CA GLN A 73 -3.23 -13.21 -14.86
C GLN A 73 -1.76 -13.48 -15.23
N ARG A 74 -1.15 -12.60 -16.02
CA ARG A 74 0.26 -12.65 -16.40
C ARG A 74 1.04 -11.53 -15.74
N GLU A 75 2.26 -11.82 -15.33
CA GLU A 75 3.18 -10.80 -14.85
C GLU A 75 4.00 -10.22 -16.01
N SER A 76 4.02 -8.90 -16.11
CA SER A 76 4.86 -8.19 -17.09
C SER A 76 5.14 -6.78 -16.59
N TRP A 77 6.40 -6.38 -16.73
CA TRP A 77 6.90 -5.08 -16.28
C TRP A 77 7.51 -4.32 -17.46
N ALA A 78 7.02 -3.11 -17.69
CA ALA A 78 7.52 -2.20 -18.71
C ALA A 78 8.54 -1.23 -18.08
N ARG A 79 9.69 -1.05 -18.72
CA ARG A 79 10.71 -0.10 -18.26
C ARG A 79 10.39 1.29 -18.80
N ARG A 80 10.41 2.29 -17.93
CA ARG A 80 10.34 3.70 -18.27
C ARG A 80 11.70 4.18 -18.76
N GLU A 81 11.74 4.72 -19.96
CA GLU A 81 12.92 5.42 -20.47
C GLU A 81 13.08 6.80 -19.81
N ARG A 82 14.32 7.29 -19.71
CA ARG A 82 14.54 8.66 -19.22
C ARG A 82 14.14 9.65 -20.31
N PRO A 83 13.43 10.74 -19.95
CA PRO A 83 13.09 11.77 -20.93
C PRO A 83 14.35 12.44 -21.48
N SER A 84 14.33 12.78 -22.77
CA SER A 84 15.37 13.54 -23.45
C SER A 84 14.78 14.78 -24.11
N ARG A 85 15.62 15.69 -24.65
CA ARG A 85 15.13 16.86 -25.40
C ARG A 85 14.30 16.47 -26.63
N GLU A 86 14.67 15.38 -27.30
CA GLU A 86 13.98 14.87 -28.50
C GLU A 86 12.72 14.08 -28.15
N ARG A 87 12.73 13.39 -27.00
CA ARG A 87 11.62 12.58 -26.50
C ARG A 87 11.33 12.97 -25.05
N PRO A 88 10.63 14.08 -24.81
CA PRO A 88 10.37 14.59 -23.46
C PRO A 88 9.39 13.72 -22.66
N ASP A 89 8.59 12.87 -23.32
CA ASP A 89 7.66 11.93 -22.69
C ASP A 89 7.67 10.58 -23.43
N PRO A 90 8.73 9.76 -23.27
CA PRO A 90 8.83 8.49 -23.98
C PRO A 90 7.73 7.53 -23.53
N LEU A 91 7.21 6.75 -24.48
CA LEU A 91 6.19 5.74 -24.19
C LEU A 91 6.78 4.62 -23.33
N VAL A 92 6.04 4.26 -22.29
CA VAL A 92 6.23 3.04 -21.53
C VAL A 92 5.55 1.92 -22.31
N CYS A 93 6.32 0.96 -22.82
CA CYS A 93 5.81 -0.14 -23.65
C CYS A 93 6.00 -1.49 -22.95
N CYS A 94 4.92 -2.25 -22.85
CA CYS A 94 4.95 -3.61 -22.34
C CYS A 94 5.61 -4.54 -23.37
N PRO A 95 6.69 -5.27 -23.01
CA PRO A 95 7.38 -6.16 -23.95
C PRO A 95 6.55 -7.40 -24.30
N THR A 96 5.50 -7.69 -23.52
CA THR A 96 4.74 -8.93 -23.60
C THR A 96 3.49 -8.83 -24.47
N CYS A 97 2.75 -7.72 -24.36
CA CYS A 97 1.45 -7.56 -25.03
C CYS A 97 1.36 -6.28 -25.88
N GLY A 98 2.44 -5.50 -25.96
CA GLY A 98 2.46 -4.25 -26.74
C GLY A 98 1.67 -3.09 -26.15
N TRP A 99 1.05 -3.25 -24.98
CA TRP A 99 0.40 -2.14 -24.28
C TRP A 99 1.37 -0.97 -24.09
N SER A 100 0.96 0.24 -24.45
CA SER A 100 1.77 1.43 -24.31
C SER A 100 1.00 2.59 -23.67
N VAL A 101 1.70 3.41 -22.89
CA VAL A 101 1.19 4.66 -22.32
C VAL A 101 2.31 5.68 -22.19
N SER A 102 2.00 6.97 -22.31
CA SER A 102 2.95 8.02 -21.94
C SER A 102 3.18 8.03 -20.42
N TRP A 103 4.33 8.51 -19.96
CA TRP A 103 4.55 8.63 -18.52
C TRP A 103 3.58 9.67 -17.92
N SER A 104 3.30 10.76 -18.64
CA SER A 104 2.36 11.78 -18.17
C SER A 104 0.93 11.25 -18.00
N ASP A 105 0.44 10.39 -18.90
CA ASP A 105 -0.88 9.76 -18.79
C ASP A 105 -0.90 8.69 -17.70
N TYR A 106 0.18 7.92 -17.55
CA TYR A 106 0.32 6.99 -16.42
C TYR A 106 0.24 7.72 -15.08
N GLN A 107 0.98 8.82 -14.91
CA GLN A 107 0.93 9.66 -13.70
C GLN A 107 -0.46 10.24 -13.45
N ARG A 108 -1.11 10.71 -14.51
CA ARG A 108 -2.47 11.26 -14.44
C ARG A 108 -3.48 10.21 -13.96
N SER A 109 -3.27 8.94 -14.33
CA SER A 109 -4.20 7.86 -13.99
C SER A 109 -4.35 7.65 -12.48
N TYR A 110 -3.28 7.81 -11.69
CA TYR A 110 -3.30 7.62 -10.23
C TYR A 110 -3.31 8.92 -9.42
N ARG A 111 -3.20 10.08 -10.09
CA ARG A 111 -3.21 11.38 -9.43
C ARG A 111 -4.51 11.57 -8.62
N ARG A 112 -4.39 12.07 -7.39
CA ARG A 112 -5.50 12.31 -6.45
C ARG A 112 -6.30 11.05 -6.07
N ARG A 113 -5.79 9.84 -6.36
CA ARG A 113 -6.47 8.58 -6.01
C ARG A 113 -6.10 8.03 -4.63
N GLN A 114 -5.26 8.70 -3.85
CA GLN A 114 -4.74 8.19 -2.55
C GLN A 114 -4.06 6.81 -2.73
N LEU A 115 -3.05 6.79 -3.59
CA LEU A 115 -2.19 5.63 -3.88
C LEU A 115 -0.73 6.00 -3.64
N ASN A 116 -0.42 6.39 -2.40
CA ASN A 116 0.91 6.86 -2.03
C ASN A 116 1.47 5.93 -0.96
N MET A 117 2.72 5.46 -1.09
CA MET A 117 3.30 4.55 -0.09
C MET A 117 3.39 5.19 1.30
N GLY A 118 3.83 6.46 1.38
CA GLY A 118 4.07 7.13 2.66
C GLY A 118 5.04 6.33 3.54
N GLY A 119 4.95 6.52 4.86
CA GLY A 119 5.74 5.76 5.84
C GLY A 119 5.23 4.33 6.12
N ALA A 120 4.24 3.85 5.38
CA ALA A 120 3.59 2.55 5.64
C ALA A 120 4.00 1.45 4.66
N GLY A 121 5.07 1.64 3.89
CA GLY A 121 5.52 0.72 2.86
C GLY A 121 5.71 -0.72 3.36
N SER A 122 6.41 -0.89 4.48
CA SER A 122 6.68 -2.21 5.08
C SER A 122 5.40 -2.98 5.46
N TYR A 123 4.35 -2.27 5.88
CA TYR A 123 3.06 -2.90 6.21
C TYR A 123 2.32 -3.36 4.96
N PHE A 124 2.37 -2.59 3.88
CA PHE A 124 1.80 -2.99 2.60
C PHE A 124 2.54 -4.20 2.01
N GLU A 125 3.86 -4.22 2.10
CA GLU A 125 4.70 -5.35 1.67
C GLU A 125 4.34 -6.62 2.44
N ALA A 126 4.34 -6.56 3.77
CA ALA A 126 4.00 -7.70 4.62
C ALA A 126 2.60 -8.26 4.33
N PHE A 127 1.61 -7.39 4.09
CA PHE A 127 0.26 -7.83 3.77
C PHE A 127 0.17 -8.48 2.38
N VAL A 128 0.81 -7.90 1.36
CA VAL A 128 0.81 -8.45 -0.01
C VAL A 128 1.56 -9.79 -0.08
N GLU A 129 2.60 -9.98 0.73
CA GLU A 129 3.35 -11.24 0.82
C GLU A 129 2.55 -12.34 1.52
N SER A 130 1.89 -12.03 2.63
CA SER A 130 1.24 -13.04 3.48
C SER A 130 -0.20 -13.38 3.09
N TYR A 131 -0.99 -12.40 2.65
CA TYR A 131 -2.44 -12.57 2.44
C TYR A 131 -2.80 -13.69 1.44
N PRO A 132 -2.11 -13.89 0.31
CA PRO A 132 -2.41 -15.00 -0.61
C PRO A 132 -2.23 -16.40 0.01
N GLY A 133 -1.46 -16.50 1.10
CA GLY A 133 -1.27 -17.75 1.85
C GLY A 133 -2.37 -18.04 2.87
N CYS A 134 -3.24 -17.08 3.19
CA CYS A 134 -4.31 -17.23 4.18
C CYS A 134 -5.44 -18.10 3.62
N ARG A 135 -5.56 -19.34 4.12
CA ARG A 135 -6.56 -20.32 3.64
C ARG A 135 -7.80 -20.41 4.53
N SER A 136 -7.68 -20.10 5.82
CA SER A 136 -8.82 -20.12 6.73
C SER A 136 -9.45 -18.72 6.87
N PRO A 137 -10.76 -18.63 7.18
CA PRO A 137 -11.40 -17.35 7.49
C PRO A 137 -10.70 -16.61 8.63
N ARG A 138 -10.24 -17.36 9.64
CA ARG A 138 -9.47 -16.82 10.77
C ARG A 138 -8.18 -16.16 10.31
N ASP A 139 -7.40 -16.81 9.46
CA ASP A 139 -6.11 -16.25 8.99
C ASP A 139 -6.32 -14.99 8.16
N LYS A 140 -7.36 -14.97 7.31
CA LYS A 140 -7.72 -13.79 6.51
C LYS A 140 -8.14 -12.64 7.40
N MET A 141 -8.99 -12.90 8.40
CA MET A 141 -9.43 -11.88 9.36
C MET A 141 -8.23 -11.32 10.14
N LEU A 142 -7.33 -12.17 10.63
CA LEU A 142 -6.10 -11.76 11.31
C LEU A 142 -5.19 -10.91 10.41
N ALA A 143 -5.05 -11.26 9.14
CA ALA A 143 -4.24 -10.48 8.20
C ALA A 143 -4.84 -9.08 7.96
N ILE A 144 -6.16 -9.01 7.74
CA ILE A 144 -6.88 -7.74 7.59
C ILE A 144 -6.73 -6.90 8.85
N ASP A 145 -6.95 -7.50 10.01
CA ASP A 145 -6.87 -6.84 11.30
C ASP A 145 -5.49 -6.24 11.55
N ARG A 146 -4.42 -7.01 11.30
CA ARG A 146 -3.04 -6.53 11.42
C ARG A 146 -2.75 -5.36 10.49
N LEU A 147 -3.23 -5.40 9.25
CA LEU A 147 -3.06 -4.30 8.32
C LEU A 147 -3.78 -3.04 8.81
N ILE A 148 -5.03 -3.17 9.26
CA ILE A 148 -5.84 -2.04 9.74
C ILE A 148 -5.21 -1.41 10.99
N HIS A 149 -4.70 -2.23 11.91
CA HIS A 149 -4.15 -1.75 13.16
C HIS A 149 -2.71 -1.23 13.05
N SER A 150 -1.90 -1.71 12.09
CA SER A 150 -0.50 -1.28 11.95
C SER A 150 -0.36 0.22 11.67
N PHE A 151 -1.24 0.79 10.86
CA PHE A 151 -1.24 2.24 10.62
C PHE A 151 -1.99 3.05 11.70
N HIS A 152 -2.92 2.45 12.44
CA HIS A 152 -3.59 3.09 13.57
C HIS A 152 -2.63 3.34 14.73
N TYR A 153 -1.80 2.35 15.08
CA TYR A 153 -0.76 2.50 16.11
C TYR A 153 0.24 3.59 15.73
N SER A 154 0.77 3.56 14.50
CA SER A 154 1.73 4.57 14.03
C SER A 154 1.16 5.99 13.97
N LEU A 155 -0.17 6.15 13.90
CA LEU A 155 -0.86 7.44 14.00
C LEU A 155 -0.97 7.96 15.45
N ARG A 156 -1.12 7.05 16.42
CA ARG A 156 -1.22 7.40 17.85
C ARG A 156 0.13 7.60 18.53
N SER A 157 1.15 6.81 18.18
CA SER A 157 2.46 6.85 18.82
C SER A 157 3.21 8.16 18.56
N ASP A 158 3.09 8.71 17.36
CA ASP A 158 3.55 10.05 17.02
C ASP A 158 2.70 10.58 15.84
N PRO A 159 1.77 11.53 16.10
CA PRO A 159 0.90 12.12 15.07
C PRO A 159 1.65 12.85 13.94
N THR A 160 2.95 13.08 14.09
CA THR A 160 3.83 13.68 13.08
C THR A 160 4.46 12.64 12.15
N LEU A 161 4.38 11.35 12.48
CA LEU A 161 4.91 10.27 11.64
C LEU A 161 4.17 10.20 10.28
N PRO A 162 4.91 9.88 9.20
CA PRO A 162 4.39 9.86 7.83
C PRO A 162 3.49 8.65 7.52
N THR A 163 2.86 8.03 8.53
CA THR A 163 1.85 6.96 8.40
C THR A 163 0.43 7.48 8.23
N ARG A 164 0.26 8.80 8.43
CA ARG A 164 -0.93 9.61 8.11
C ARG A 164 -1.58 9.34 6.74
N PRO A 165 -0.85 9.00 5.66
CA PRO A 165 -1.43 8.65 4.36
C PRO A 165 -2.05 7.25 4.31
N ALA A 166 -1.63 6.31 5.16
CA ALA A 166 -1.96 4.88 4.98
C ALA A 166 -3.45 4.58 5.18
N ALA A 167 -4.05 5.15 6.22
CA ALA A 167 -5.48 4.95 6.50
C ALA A 167 -6.38 5.49 5.37
N VAL A 168 -6.06 6.68 4.84
CA VAL A 168 -6.81 7.32 3.73
C VAL A 168 -6.52 6.71 2.36
N ASN A 169 -5.46 5.92 2.23
CA ASN A 169 -5.17 5.14 1.03
C ASN A 169 -6.03 3.89 0.91
N LEU A 170 -6.41 3.30 2.05
CA LEU A 170 -7.11 2.01 2.14
C LEU A 170 -8.60 2.17 2.45
N VAL A 171 -8.95 3.13 3.31
CA VAL A 171 -10.33 3.33 3.80
C VAL A 171 -10.91 4.63 3.28
N GLU A 172 -12.17 4.59 2.85
CA GLU A 172 -12.89 5.78 2.41
C GLU A 172 -13.20 6.73 3.57
N GLY A 173 -12.90 8.02 3.36
CA GLY A 173 -13.25 9.09 4.29
C GLY A 173 -12.14 10.14 4.40
N ARG A 174 -12.37 11.10 5.30
CA ARG A 174 -11.32 12.04 5.73
C ARG A 174 -10.64 11.46 6.95
N LEU A 175 -9.35 11.77 7.13
CA LEU A 175 -8.57 11.26 8.26
C LEU A 175 -9.26 11.48 9.62
N ARG A 176 -9.84 12.68 9.84
CA ARG A 176 -10.59 13.03 11.06
C ARG A 176 -11.81 12.14 11.33
N ASP A 177 -12.37 11.52 10.29
CA ASP A 177 -13.53 10.63 10.37
C ASP A 177 -13.12 9.15 10.38
N ILE A 178 -11.85 8.86 10.08
CA ILE A 178 -11.28 7.51 10.04
C ILE A 178 -10.66 7.18 11.40
N VAL A 179 -9.91 8.10 12.02
CA VAL A 179 -9.28 7.83 13.33
C VAL A 179 -10.30 7.41 14.40
N PRO A 180 -11.40 8.16 14.65
CA PRO A 180 -12.39 7.75 15.64
C PRO A 180 -13.11 6.44 15.26
N PHE A 181 -13.26 6.18 13.95
CA PHE A 181 -13.84 4.93 13.46
C PHE A 181 -12.94 3.73 13.74
N LEU A 182 -11.62 3.88 13.57
CA LEU A 182 -10.67 2.83 13.92
C LEU A 182 -10.64 2.62 15.44
N ASP A 183 -10.68 3.69 16.23
CA ASP A 183 -10.81 3.58 17.70
C ASP A 183 -12.08 2.80 18.11
N GLU A 184 -13.22 3.06 17.45
CA GLU A 184 -14.47 2.30 17.65
C GLU A 184 -14.28 0.81 17.34
N LEU A 185 -13.63 0.45 16.23
CA LEU A 185 -13.37 -0.95 15.88
C LEU A 185 -12.44 -1.64 16.90
N THR A 186 -11.39 -0.95 17.33
CA THR A 186 -10.35 -1.51 18.22
C THR A 186 -10.84 -1.65 19.67
N TYR A 187 -11.60 -0.68 20.18
CA TYR A 187 -11.98 -0.60 21.59
C TYR A 187 -13.46 -0.82 21.88
N GLY A 188 -14.34 -0.75 20.87
CA GLY A 188 -15.79 -0.84 21.03
C GLY A 188 -16.39 -2.24 20.85
N SER A 189 -15.58 -3.25 20.51
CA SER A 189 -16.04 -4.63 20.32
C SER A 189 -15.68 -5.52 21.51
N ASP A 190 -16.70 -6.02 22.24
CA ASP A 190 -16.58 -7.02 23.31
C ASP A 190 -16.42 -8.45 22.74
N SER A 191 -15.58 -8.64 21.71
CA SER A 191 -15.28 -9.97 21.15
C SER A 191 -14.11 -10.60 21.93
N PRO A 192 -14.31 -11.76 22.58
CA PRO A 192 -13.22 -12.48 23.28
C PRO A 192 -12.08 -12.88 22.34
N HIS A 193 -12.38 -13.18 21.06
CA HIS A 193 -11.39 -13.57 20.05
C HIS A 193 -10.52 -12.38 19.62
N LEU A 194 -11.11 -11.18 19.56
CA LEU A 194 -10.39 -9.94 19.33
C LEU A 194 -9.58 -9.50 20.56
N ALA A 195 -9.97 -9.87 21.78
CA ALA A 195 -9.19 -9.54 22.99
C ALA A 195 -7.86 -10.31 23.09
N GLU A 196 -7.87 -11.60 22.74
CA GLU A 196 -6.65 -12.43 22.69
C GLU A 196 -5.77 -12.05 21.49
N THR A 197 -6.39 -11.76 20.34
CA THR A 197 -5.72 -11.21 19.15
C THR A 197 -5.13 -9.83 19.43
N ARG A 198 -5.83 -8.97 20.19
CA ARG A 198 -5.35 -7.65 20.63
C ARG A 198 -4.12 -7.78 21.51
N ARG A 199 -4.08 -8.71 22.45
CA ARG A 199 -2.87 -8.95 23.27
C ARG A 199 -1.72 -9.52 22.44
N ALA A 200 -1.98 -10.53 21.62
CA ALA A 200 -0.96 -11.08 20.71
C ALA A 200 -0.43 -10.02 19.73
N TRP A 201 -1.30 -9.08 19.33
CA TRP A 201 -0.96 -7.92 18.52
C TRP A 201 -0.20 -6.87 19.32
N GLU A 202 -0.60 -6.51 20.54
CA GLU A 202 0.14 -5.61 21.44
C GLU A 202 1.56 -6.15 21.67
N GLU A 203 1.71 -7.47 21.88
CA GLU A 203 3.00 -8.14 22.01
C GLU A 203 3.80 -8.18 20.70
N THR A 204 3.13 -8.37 19.55
CA THR A 204 3.76 -8.33 18.23
C THR A 204 4.22 -6.91 17.90
N MET A 205 3.41 -5.91 18.22
CA MET A 205 3.72 -4.49 18.03
C MET A 205 4.77 -4.01 19.01
N ASP A 206 4.82 -4.49 20.25
CA ASP A 206 5.92 -4.24 21.19
C ASP A 206 7.22 -4.86 20.66
N ARG A 207 7.16 -6.07 20.11
CA ARG A 207 8.30 -6.74 19.47
C ARG A 207 8.77 -5.99 18.22
N TRP A 208 7.83 -5.53 17.40
CA TRP A 208 8.10 -4.73 16.22
C TRP A 208 8.57 -3.32 16.58
N ALA A 209 8.05 -2.66 17.62
CA ALA A 209 8.52 -1.37 18.13
C ALA A 209 9.95 -1.47 18.66
N ARG A 210 10.31 -2.57 19.34
CA ARG A 210 11.70 -2.87 19.72
C ARG A 210 12.60 -3.16 18.51
N GLN A 211 12.05 -3.81 17.48
CA GLN A 211 12.75 -3.98 16.20
C GLN A 211 12.88 -2.64 15.44
N PHE A 212 11.87 -1.77 15.44
CA PHE A 212 11.91 -0.44 14.84
C PHE A 212 12.89 0.50 15.58
N ALA A 213 12.97 0.43 16.90
CA ALA A 213 13.99 1.17 17.68
C ALA A 213 15.42 0.71 17.33
N THR A 214 15.61 -0.57 17.02
CA THR A 214 16.89 -1.09 16.50
C THR A 214 17.09 -0.78 15.01
N TRP A 215 16.03 -0.66 14.21
CA TRP A 215 16.10 -0.25 12.80
C TRP A 215 16.30 1.26 12.58
N GLU A 216 15.77 2.15 13.43
CA GLU A 216 16.13 3.59 13.44
C GLU A 216 17.63 3.77 13.73
N SER A 217 18.21 2.94 14.59
CA SER A 217 19.65 2.92 14.87
C SER A 217 20.50 2.41 13.68
N LEU A 218 19.90 1.64 12.76
CA LEU A 218 20.52 1.16 11.52
C LEU A 218 20.28 2.11 10.33
N ALA A 219 19.09 2.69 10.20
CA ALA A 219 18.71 3.67 9.18
C ALA A 219 19.38 5.04 9.42
N GLY A 220 19.69 5.37 10.67
CA GLY A 220 20.47 6.56 11.06
C GLY A 220 21.92 6.58 10.57
N ARG A 221 22.42 5.52 9.92
CA ARG A 221 23.77 5.51 9.31
C ARG A 221 23.81 5.84 7.82
N ASN A 222 22.70 6.06 7.11
CA ASN A 222 22.80 6.26 5.65
C ASN A 222 21.79 7.19 4.99
N TRP A 223 21.29 8.19 5.70
CA TRP A 223 20.64 9.36 5.09
C TRP A 223 21.20 10.64 5.71
N GLY A 224 22.28 11.15 5.13
CA GLY A 224 22.84 12.46 5.48
C GLY A 224 24.35 12.50 5.74
N GLN A 225 25.18 11.97 4.84
CA GLN A 225 26.54 12.50 4.66
C GLN A 225 26.61 13.17 3.29
N THR A 226 26.24 14.45 3.26
CA THR A 226 26.77 15.37 2.26
C THR A 226 28.27 15.42 2.45
N ASN A 227 29.01 14.89 1.49
CA ASN A 227 30.45 15.01 1.38
C ASN A 227 30.81 16.51 1.24
N PRO A 228 31.47 17.16 2.21
CA PRO A 228 31.98 18.52 2.04
C PRO A 228 33.47 18.42 1.66
N ASP A 229 33.75 17.93 0.45
CA ASP A 229 35.08 18.09 -0.15
C ASP A 229 34.95 18.13 -1.67
N ALA A 230 34.63 19.31 -2.17
CA ALA A 230 34.85 19.71 -3.55
C ALA A 230 35.07 21.23 -3.59
N THR A 231 36.10 21.70 -2.89
CA THR A 231 36.60 23.07 -3.05
C THR A 231 37.71 23.07 -4.08
N HIS A 232 37.31 23.37 -5.32
CA HIS A 232 37.98 24.28 -6.24
C HIS A 232 39.52 24.38 -6.17
N CYS A 233 40.21 23.63 -7.04
CA CYS A 233 41.46 24.11 -7.65
C CYS A 233 41.08 25.09 -8.77
N LYS A 234 41.47 26.35 -8.61
CA LYS A 234 41.69 27.28 -9.73
C LYS A 234 43.20 27.49 -9.82
N GLU A 235 43.76 27.10 -10.96
CA GLU A 235 45.00 27.66 -11.49
C GLU A 235 44.67 29.05 -12.05
N ASP A 236 45.39 30.05 -11.56
CA ASP A 236 46.09 31.12 -12.29
C ASP A 236 46.78 32.06 -11.29
#